data_AF-A0A8F4FZP2-F1
#
_entry.id   AF-A0A8F4FZP2-F1
#
_cell.length_a   1.000
_cell.length_b   1.000
_cell.length_c   1.000
_cell.angle_alpha   90.00
_cell.angle_beta   90.00
_cell.angle_gamma   90.00
#
_symmetry.space_group_name_H-M   'P 1'
#
loop_
_entity.id
_entity.type
_entity.pdbx_description
1 polymer ?
#
loop_
_entity_poly.entity_id
_entity_poly.type
_entity_poly.pdbx_seq_one_letter_code
_entity_poly.pdbx_strand_id
1 'polypeptide(L)'
;MRTAPRPARRLLATAGLALLLLGTAAGCSGSSDDQTGTMSSPDKSATMQASSTTTAKPTTTTAPTTTTVAAPVGAGSPEDATAQLYAAFQAGDRAAAAKVAEPAAIDAVFAAVPGPYQPYRGCDTAEFGTSGCLYRDRSTNHTIQFDLEKRGTVWVVTNGFYSAD
;
A
#
# COMPACT_ATOMS: atom_id res chain seq x y z
N MET A 1 36.93 22.96 21.33
CA MET A 1 36.09 22.86 20.11
C MET A 1 35.01 23.92 20.21
N ARG A 2 34.91 24.80 19.21
CA ARG A 2 34.15 26.05 19.27
C ARG A 2 32.66 25.81 18.96
N THR A 3 31.81 26.33 19.83
CA THR A 3 30.35 26.40 19.75
C THR A 3 29.92 27.25 18.56
N ALA A 4 29.09 26.73 17.66
CA ALA A 4 28.48 27.49 16.56
C ALA A 4 27.02 27.83 16.90
N PRO A 5 26.55 29.08 16.66
CA PRO A 5 25.22 29.55 17.03
C PRO A 5 24.13 29.13 16.02
N ARG A 6 22.93 28.84 16.55
CA ARG A 6 21.70 28.57 15.78
C ARG A 6 21.16 29.87 15.16
N PRO A 7 20.84 29.93 13.86
CA PRO A 7 20.09 31.04 13.29
C PRO A 7 18.58 30.92 13.59
N ALA A 8 18.01 32.08 13.90
CA ALA A 8 16.70 32.29 14.47
C ALA A 8 15.53 32.24 13.45
N ARG A 9 14.36 31.91 14.01
CA ARG A 9 13.03 31.97 13.40
C ARG A 9 12.77 33.31 12.69
N ARG A 10 12.17 33.26 11.50
CA ARG A 10 11.34 34.35 10.98
C ARG A 10 9.94 33.83 10.70
N LEU A 11 9.03 34.17 11.60
CA LEU A 11 7.59 34.20 11.39
C LEU A 11 7.29 35.33 10.40
N LEU A 12 6.58 35.02 9.31
CA LEU A 12 5.86 36.02 8.52
C LEU A 12 4.42 35.53 8.41
N ALA A 13 3.54 36.36 8.96
CA ALA A 13 2.12 36.13 9.09
C ALA A 13 1.35 36.75 7.91
N THR A 14 0.17 36.17 7.63
CA THR A 14 -1.07 36.81 7.12
C THR A 14 -1.04 37.52 5.77
N ALA A 15 -1.88 37.08 4.81
CA ALA A 15 -3.25 37.59 4.62
C ALA A 15 -3.79 37.26 3.21
N GLY A 16 -4.97 36.61 3.18
CA GLY A 16 -6.08 36.87 2.25
C GLY A 16 -5.88 36.80 0.74
N LEU A 17 -6.55 35.85 0.09
CA LEU A 17 -7.50 36.21 -0.97
C LEU A 17 -8.59 35.14 -1.09
N ALA A 18 -9.83 35.57 -0.99
CA ALA A 18 -11.04 34.80 -1.20
C ALA A 18 -11.46 34.81 -2.69
N LEU A 19 -12.43 33.94 -3.00
CA LEU A 19 -13.29 33.85 -4.20
C LEU A 19 -12.70 33.18 -5.45
N LEU A 20 -13.29 32.05 -5.86
CA LEU A 20 -14.39 32.05 -6.85
C LEU A 20 -14.98 30.64 -7.04
N LEU A 21 -16.32 30.58 -6.97
CA LEU A 21 -17.16 29.45 -7.37
C LEU A 21 -17.11 29.25 -8.89
N LEU A 22 -16.99 28.00 -9.36
CA LEU A 22 -17.70 27.54 -10.56
C LEU A 22 -17.99 26.04 -10.43
N GLY A 23 -19.27 25.71 -10.28
CA GLY A 23 -19.77 24.35 -10.45
C GLY A 23 -19.83 24.00 -11.94
N THR A 24 -19.50 22.74 -12.26
CA THR A 24 -19.99 22.07 -13.46
C THR A 24 -20.30 20.63 -13.09
N ALA A 25 -21.59 20.29 -13.13
CA ALA A 25 -22.06 18.92 -13.21
C ALA A 25 -21.84 18.42 -14.64
N ALA A 26 -21.14 17.31 -14.79
CA ALA A 26 -21.10 16.55 -16.04
C ALA A 26 -21.25 15.07 -15.66
N GLY A 27 -22.46 14.56 -15.86
CA GLY A 27 -22.69 13.12 -15.95
C GLY A 27 -22.22 12.59 -17.30
N CYS A 28 -21.81 11.33 -17.31
CA CYS A 28 -21.90 10.39 -18.44
C CYS A 28 -21.92 9.00 -17.80
N SER A 29 -23.07 8.33 -17.73
CA SER A 29 -23.75 7.60 -18.82
C SER A 29 -22.97 6.35 -19.21
N GLY A 30 -23.49 5.21 -18.77
CA GLY A 30 -22.98 3.89 -19.11
C GLY A 30 -23.12 3.59 -20.59
N SER A 31 -22.12 2.91 -21.14
CA SER A 31 -22.16 2.29 -22.45
C SER A 31 -22.46 0.81 -22.28
N SER A 32 -23.61 0.41 -22.80
CA SER A 32 -23.98 -0.97 -23.07
C SER A 32 -23.29 -1.40 -24.36
N ASP A 33 -22.49 -2.46 -24.31
CA ASP A 33 -21.98 -3.11 -25.51
C ASP A 33 -22.97 -4.19 -25.98
N ASP A 34 -23.51 -3.94 -27.17
CA ASP A 34 -24.30 -4.84 -28.00
C ASP A 34 -23.56 -6.17 -28.24
N GLN A 35 -24.13 -7.27 -27.76
CA GLN A 35 -23.75 -8.61 -28.21
C GLN A 35 -24.39 -8.88 -29.58
N THR A 36 -23.59 -8.71 -30.63
CA THR A 36 -23.90 -9.21 -31.96
C THR A 36 -23.85 -10.74 -31.95
N GLY A 37 -24.99 -11.35 -32.25
CA GLY A 37 -25.13 -12.78 -32.40
C GLY A 37 -24.25 -13.35 -33.50
N THR A 38 -23.73 -14.55 -33.25
CA THR A 38 -23.37 -15.50 -34.30
C THR A 38 -24.09 -16.80 -34.01
N MET A 39 -25.11 -17.08 -34.82
CA MET A 39 -25.72 -18.39 -34.91
C MET A 39 -24.72 -19.36 -35.53
N SER A 40 -24.54 -20.54 -34.93
CA SER A 40 -24.14 -21.76 -35.66
C SER A 40 -24.55 -23.02 -34.91
N SER A 41 -25.56 -23.67 -35.50
CA SER A 41 -25.94 -25.09 -35.60
C SER A 41 -25.90 -26.07 -34.43
N PRO A 42 -26.88 -27.01 -34.40
CA PRO A 42 -26.94 -28.11 -33.45
C PRO A 42 -26.11 -29.30 -33.94
N ASP A 43 -25.42 -29.97 -33.03
CA ASP A 43 -25.00 -31.35 -33.25
C ASP A 43 -25.33 -32.22 -32.03
N LYS A 44 -26.06 -33.29 -32.30
CA LYS A 44 -26.45 -34.33 -31.36
C LYS A 44 -25.28 -35.30 -31.25
N SER A 45 -24.77 -35.50 -30.04
CA SER A 45 -24.25 -36.82 -29.68
C SER A 45 -24.38 -37.04 -28.18
N ALA A 46 -25.23 -38.02 -27.85
CA ALA A 46 -25.39 -38.57 -26.53
C ALA A 46 -24.16 -39.43 -26.19
N THR A 47 -23.55 -39.17 -25.04
CA THR A 47 -22.53 -40.05 -24.44
C THR A 47 -22.94 -40.34 -23.00
N MET A 48 -22.89 -41.62 -22.65
CA MET A 48 -23.49 -42.22 -21.47
C MET A 48 -22.87 -41.73 -20.16
N GLN A 49 -23.74 -41.47 -19.18
CA GLN A 49 -23.42 -41.12 -17.81
C GLN A 49 -23.03 -42.40 -17.05
N ALA A 50 -21.71 -42.63 -16.87
CA ALA A 50 -21.22 -43.67 -15.98
C ALA A 50 -21.18 -43.12 -14.54
N SER A 51 -22.02 -43.66 -13.66
CA SER A 51 -21.96 -43.40 -12.23
C SER A 51 -20.77 -44.14 -11.60
N SER A 52 -19.76 -43.40 -11.17
CA SER A 52 -18.67 -43.90 -10.33
C SER A 52 -18.95 -43.54 -8.87
N THR A 53 -19.12 -44.57 -8.04
CA THR A 53 -19.23 -44.41 -6.58
C THR A 53 -17.82 -44.27 -6.00
N THR A 54 -17.40 -43.04 -5.71
CA THR A 54 -16.11 -42.75 -5.07
C THR A 54 -16.27 -42.79 -3.55
N THR A 55 -15.68 -43.79 -2.90
CA THR A 55 -15.53 -43.84 -1.43
C THR A 55 -14.61 -42.72 -0.99
N ALA A 56 -15.16 -41.70 -0.32
CA ALA A 56 -14.39 -40.58 0.21
C ALA A 56 -13.49 -41.03 1.36
N LYS A 57 -12.19 -40.72 1.26
CA LYS A 57 -11.21 -40.89 2.33
C LYS A 57 -11.56 -39.94 3.50
N PRO A 58 -11.43 -40.34 4.77
CA PRO A 58 -11.63 -39.44 5.90
C PRO A 58 -10.65 -38.27 5.78
N THR A 59 -11.20 -37.06 5.68
CA THR A 59 -10.44 -35.81 5.65
C THR A 59 -10.30 -35.36 7.10
N THR A 60 -9.09 -35.48 7.65
CA THR A 60 -8.77 -34.93 8.96
C THR A 60 -8.64 -33.42 8.81
N THR A 61 -9.66 -32.68 9.25
CA THR A 61 -9.62 -31.23 9.35
C THR A 61 -8.71 -30.85 10.52
N THR A 62 -7.48 -30.44 10.22
CA THR A 62 -6.61 -29.77 11.20
C THR A 62 -7.25 -28.42 11.53
N ALA A 63 -7.56 -28.19 12.80
CA ALA A 63 -8.06 -26.90 13.26
C ALA A 63 -7.05 -25.79 12.92
N PRO A 64 -7.49 -24.59 12.50
CA PRO A 64 -6.58 -23.49 12.24
C PRO A 64 -5.89 -23.09 13.55
N THR A 65 -4.57 -23.23 13.60
CA THR A 65 -3.77 -22.66 14.68
C THR A 65 -3.66 -21.16 14.43
N THR A 66 -4.33 -20.35 15.24
CA THR A 66 -4.21 -18.89 15.20
C THR A 66 -2.88 -18.50 15.84
N THR A 67 -1.85 -18.28 15.02
CA THR A 67 -0.61 -17.67 15.50
C THR A 67 -0.80 -16.16 15.56
N THR A 68 -0.88 -15.61 16.77
CA THR A 68 -0.88 -14.17 16.99
C THR A 68 0.48 -13.60 16.60
N VAL A 69 0.53 -12.83 15.52
CA VAL A 69 1.74 -12.09 15.10
C VAL A 69 2.00 -10.98 16.12
N ALA A 70 3.24 -10.85 16.58
CA ALA A 70 3.63 -9.78 17.49
C ALA A 70 3.43 -8.41 16.81
N ALA A 71 2.99 -7.41 17.58
CA ALA A 71 2.84 -6.06 17.07
C ALA A 71 4.20 -5.43 16.69
N PRO A 72 4.25 -4.55 15.68
CA PRO A 72 5.47 -3.85 15.31
C PRO A 72 6.02 -3.01 16.48
N VAL A 73 7.35 -2.99 16.62
CA VAL A 73 8.06 -2.14 17.60
C VAL A 73 8.05 -0.68 17.15
N GLY A 74 8.02 -0.43 15.84
CA GLY A 74 8.03 0.91 15.24
C GLY A 74 9.39 1.61 15.31
N ALA A 75 9.42 2.88 14.92
CA ALA A 75 10.62 3.73 14.96
C ALA A 75 10.35 5.10 15.61
N GLY A 76 11.41 5.86 15.93
CA GLY A 76 11.28 7.16 16.62
C GLY A 76 10.71 8.29 15.74
N SER A 77 10.80 8.15 14.42
CA SER A 77 10.31 9.12 13.43
C SER A 77 9.63 8.37 12.26
N PRO A 78 8.75 9.04 11.48
CA PRO A 78 8.16 8.43 10.31
C PRO A 78 9.22 8.10 9.25
N GLU A 79 10.23 8.96 9.06
CA GLU A 79 11.34 8.74 8.14
C GLU A 79 12.14 7.48 8.50
N ASP A 80 12.43 7.27 9.79
CA ASP A 80 13.18 6.08 10.23
C ASP A 80 12.36 4.80 10.01
N ALA A 81 11.04 4.85 10.23
CA ALA A 81 10.15 3.71 10.03
C ALA A 81 10.11 3.31 8.54
N THR A 82 9.91 4.27 7.63
CA THR A 82 9.88 3.98 6.19
C THR A 82 11.24 3.62 5.63
N ALA A 83 12.32 4.23 6.13
CA ALA A 83 13.68 3.86 5.73
C ALA A 83 14.00 2.40 6.12
N GLN A 84 13.60 1.96 7.31
CA GLN A 84 13.78 0.57 7.75
C GLN A 84 12.92 -0.40 6.92
N LEU A 85 11.64 -0.07 6.67
CA LEU A 85 10.78 -0.89 5.82
C LEU A 85 11.33 -0.99 4.39
N TYR A 86 11.80 0.11 3.83
CA TYR A 86 12.34 0.14 2.48
C TYR A 86 13.67 -0.63 2.36
N ALA A 87 14.56 -0.51 3.36
CA ALA A 87 15.78 -1.32 3.42
C ALA A 87 15.47 -2.82 3.49
N ALA A 88 14.45 -3.20 4.28
CA ALA A 88 13.97 -4.57 4.38
C ALA A 88 13.38 -5.08 3.06
N PHE A 89 12.60 -4.25 2.36
CA PHE A 89 12.10 -4.54 1.01
C PHE A 89 13.24 -4.79 0.01
N GLN A 90 14.26 -3.92 -0.01
CA GLN A 90 15.42 -4.10 -0.87
C GLN A 90 16.22 -5.38 -0.56
N ALA A 91 16.25 -5.79 0.70
CA ALA A 91 16.91 -7.02 1.14
C ALA A 91 16.05 -8.29 0.98
N GLY A 92 14.76 -8.15 0.63
CA GLY A 92 13.82 -9.28 0.64
C GLY A 92 13.49 -9.82 2.06
N ASP A 93 13.78 -9.05 3.11
CA ASP A 93 13.66 -9.47 4.50
C ASP A 93 12.32 -9.04 5.12
N ARG A 94 11.30 -9.88 4.96
CA ARG A 94 9.98 -9.64 5.57
C ARG A 94 9.99 -9.63 7.10
N ALA A 95 10.93 -10.33 7.73
CA ALA A 95 11.03 -10.37 9.20
C ALA A 95 11.59 -9.05 9.75
N ALA A 96 12.54 -8.43 9.04
CA ALA A 96 12.99 -7.07 9.35
C ALA A 96 11.87 -6.05 9.12
N ALA A 97 11.10 -6.18 8.03
CA ALA A 97 9.97 -5.31 7.75
C ALA A 97 8.90 -5.34 8.87
N ALA A 98 8.61 -6.53 9.42
CA ALA A 98 7.66 -6.72 10.51
C ALA A 98 8.02 -6.00 11.82
N LYS A 99 9.24 -5.49 11.97
CA LYS A 99 9.62 -4.68 13.14
C LYS A 99 8.98 -3.30 13.11
N VAL A 100 8.71 -2.75 11.93
CA VAL A 100 8.26 -1.36 11.74
C VAL A 100 6.93 -1.24 11.00
N ALA A 101 6.45 -2.32 10.38
CA ALA A 101 5.28 -2.30 9.51
C ALA A 101 4.28 -3.40 9.86
N GLU A 102 3.01 -3.12 9.62
CA GLU A 102 1.94 -4.11 9.70
C GLU A 102 1.96 -5.08 8.51
N PRO A 103 1.39 -6.29 8.66
CA PRO A 103 1.37 -7.29 7.59
C PRO A 103 0.81 -6.75 6.27
N ALA A 104 -0.26 -5.94 6.30
CA ALA A 104 -0.85 -5.35 5.10
C ALA A 104 0.12 -4.44 4.34
N ALA A 105 0.86 -3.59 5.05
CA ALA A 105 1.89 -2.74 4.45
C ALA A 105 3.04 -3.57 3.86
N ILE A 106 3.48 -4.62 4.56
CA ILE A 106 4.53 -5.53 4.08
C ILE A 106 4.08 -6.22 2.79
N ASP A 107 2.87 -6.75 2.76
CA ASP A 107 2.36 -7.43 1.57
C ASP A 107 2.24 -6.50 0.38
N ALA A 108 1.71 -5.28 0.58
CA ALA A 108 1.61 -4.28 -0.48
C ALA A 108 2.98 -3.88 -1.04
N VAL A 109 3.96 -3.63 -0.17
CA VAL A 109 5.29 -3.15 -0.57
C VAL A 109 6.11 -4.26 -1.21
N PHE A 110 6.02 -5.49 -0.72
CA PHE A 110 6.71 -6.62 -1.31
C PHE A 110 6.07 -7.13 -2.62
N ALA A 111 4.89 -6.64 -2.97
CA ALA A 111 4.31 -6.82 -4.30
C ALA A 111 4.81 -5.77 -5.32
N ALA A 112 5.50 -4.72 -4.87
CA ALA A 112 6.04 -3.68 -5.74
C ALA A 112 7.22 -4.19 -6.59
N VAL A 113 7.41 -3.57 -7.76
CA VAL A 113 8.59 -3.83 -8.58
C VAL A 113 9.83 -3.27 -7.87
N PRO A 114 10.90 -4.06 -7.65
CA PRO A 114 12.14 -3.56 -7.08
C PRO A 114 12.74 -2.43 -7.93
N GLY A 115 13.28 -1.40 -7.28
CA GLY A 115 13.85 -0.24 -7.97
C GLY A 115 14.60 0.69 -7.01
N PRO A 116 15.36 1.66 -7.53
CA PRO A 116 16.10 2.63 -6.73
C PRO A 116 15.20 3.80 -6.29
N TYR A 117 14.07 3.50 -5.63
CA TYR A 117 13.19 4.54 -5.09
C TYR A 117 13.89 5.41 -4.05
N GLN A 118 13.59 6.71 -4.10
CA GLN A 118 14.16 7.73 -3.23
C GLN A 118 13.05 8.53 -2.57
N PRO A 119 13.22 9.00 -1.33
CA PRO A 119 12.25 9.90 -0.70
C PRO A 119 11.96 11.13 -1.57
N TYR A 120 10.69 11.36 -1.85
CA TYR A 120 10.19 12.51 -2.59
C TYR A 120 9.65 13.53 -1.59
N ARG A 121 10.42 14.60 -1.35
CA ARG A 121 10.08 15.71 -0.44
C ARG A 121 10.02 15.34 1.06
N GLY A 122 10.43 14.13 1.44
CA GLY A 122 10.36 13.66 2.82
C GLY A 122 8.97 13.14 3.20
N CYS A 123 8.77 12.85 4.48
CA CYS A 123 7.44 12.59 5.02
C CYS A 123 6.69 13.91 5.26
N ASP A 124 5.37 13.86 5.33
CA ASP A 124 4.56 15.02 5.71
C ASP A 124 4.81 15.46 7.17
N THR A 125 4.12 16.51 7.62
CA THR A 125 4.33 17.13 8.94
C THR A 125 3.86 16.28 10.12
N ALA A 126 3.39 15.05 9.90
CA ALA A 126 2.96 14.14 10.95
C ALA A 126 1.83 14.71 11.85
N GLU A 127 1.01 15.60 11.29
CA GLU A 127 -0.09 16.23 12.01
C GLU A 127 -1.12 15.19 12.47
N PHE A 128 -1.67 15.40 13.67
CA PHE A 128 -2.65 14.50 14.29
C PHE A 128 -2.19 13.04 14.49
N GLY A 129 -0.88 12.77 14.44
CA GLY A 129 -0.34 11.42 14.68
C GLY A 129 -0.45 10.48 13.48
N THR A 130 -0.68 11.02 12.29
CA THR A 130 -0.61 10.30 11.01
C THR A 130 0.44 10.93 10.13
N SER A 131 1.15 10.13 9.34
CA SER A 131 2.12 10.65 8.38
C SER A 131 2.16 9.84 7.09
N GLY A 132 2.36 10.50 5.96
CA GLY A 132 2.60 9.89 4.67
C GLY A 132 4.02 10.17 4.17
N CYS A 133 4.69 9.13 3.64
CA CYS A 133 6.00 9.28 3.00
C CYS A 133 5.96 8.71 1.57
N LEU A 134 6.34 9.54 0.59
CA LEU A 134 6.39 9.12 -0.81
C LEU A 134 7.82 8.79 -1.23
N TYR A 135 8.00 7.64 -1.86
CA TYR A 135 9.23 7.20 -2.49
C TYR A 135 9.00 7.11 -3.99
N ARG A 136 9.94 7.61 -4.80
CA ARG A 136 9.83 7.62 -6.26
C ARG A 136 11.12 7.16 -6.91
N ASP A 137 11.00 6.29 -7.89
CA ASP A 137 12.07 5.98 -8.83
C ASP A 137 12.08 7.05 -9.93
N ARG A 138 13.19 7.78 -10.08
CA ARG A 138 13.29 8.87 -11.06
C ARG A 138 13.46 8.38 -12.50
N SER A 139 13.82 7.11 -12.68
CA SER A 139 14.04 6.51 -14.01
C SER A 139 12.75 5.98 -14.63
N THR A 140 11.87 5.40 -13.81
CA THR A 140 10.61 4.78 -14.24
C THR A 140 9.37 5.58 -13.83
N ASN A 141 9.52 6.57 -12.95
CA ASN A 141 8.43 7.29 -12.28
C ASN A 141 7.54 6.45 -11.35
N HIS A 142 7.81 5.15 -11.20
CA HIS A 142 7.11 4.33 -10.23
C HIS A 142 7.21 4.92 -8.81
N THR A 143 6.13 4.78 -8.04
CA THR A 143 6.05 5.31 -6.68
C THR A 143 5.66 4.25 -5.66
N ILE A 144 6.20 4.40 -4.45
CA ILE A 144 5.74 3.70 -3.25
C ILE A 144 5.35 4.77 -2.22
N GLN A 145 4.09 4.79 -1.81
CA GLN A 145 3.63 5.62 -0.69
C GLN A 145 3.47 4.75 0.55
N PHE A 146 3.93 5.24 1.69
CA PHE A 146 3.73 4.62 3.00
C PHE A 146 2.84 5.51 3.84
N ASP A 147 1.84 4.91 4.48
CA ASP A 147 1.04 5.57 5.51
C ASP A 147 1.47 5.06 6.88
N LEU A 148 1.60 5.98 7.83
CA LEU A 148 2.11 5.73 9.16
C LEU A 148 1.19 6.30 10.22
N GLU A 149 1.15 5.60 11.35
CA GLU A 149 0.46 6.05 12.56
C GLU A 149 1.43 6.12 13.72
N LYS A 150 1.24 7.13 14.56
CA LYS A 150 1.95 7.28 15.82
C LYS A 150 1.25 6.48 16.92
N ARG A 151 1.93 5.48 17.46
CA ARG A 151 1.47 4.65 18.58
C ARG A 151 2.32 4.94 19.81
N GLY A 152 1.83 5.84 20.67
CA GLY A 152 2.61 6.34 21.79
C GLY A 152 3.82 7.16 21.32
N THR A 153 5.03 6.65 21.50
CA THR A 153 6.29 7.32 21.11
C THR A 153 6.89 6.80 19.82
N VAL A 154 6.28 5.79 19.20
CA VAL A 154 6.81 5.14 17.99
C VAL A 154 5.88 5.35 16.79
N TRP A 155 6.46 5.32 15.61
CA TRP A 155 5.79 5.36 14.32
C TRP A 155 5.78 3.96 13.71
N VAL A 156 4.62 3.54 13.23
CA VAL A 156 4.40 2.24 12.60
C VAL A 156 3.82 2.46 11.22
N VAL A 157 4.36 1.78 10.21
CA VAL A 157 3.79 1.79 8.85
C VAL A 157 2.56 0.88 8.85
N THR A 158 1.39 1.47 8.62
CA THR A 158 0.11 0.74 8.65
C THR A 158 -0.34 0.35 7.26
N ASN A 159 0.05 1.10 6.23
CA ASN A 159 -0.29 0.79 4.84
C ASN A 159 0.82 1.15 3.86
N GLY A 160 0.75 0.56 2.66
CA GLY A 160 1.64 0.85 1.55
C GLY A 160 0.90 0.80 0.22
N PHE A 161 1.23 1.71 -0.70
CA PHE A 161 0.66 1.76 -2.04
C PHE A 161 1.76 1.83 -3.08
N TYR A 162 1.72 0.91 -4.03
CA TYR A 162 2.60 0.91 -5.19
C TYR A 162 1.84 1.35 -6.44
N SER A 163 2.47 2.21 -7.25
CA SER A 163 1.98 2.61 -8.56
C SER A 163 3.09 2.47 -9.60
N ALA A 164 2.77 1.85 -10.73
CA ALA A 164 3.57 1.90 -11.94
C ALA A 164 2.88 2.89 -12.89
N ASP A 165 3.55 4.00 -13.21
CA ASP A 165 3.07 4.99 -14.18
C ASP A 165 3.15 4.46 -15.62
#